data_AF-A0AAU5YGK4-F1
#
_entry.id   AF-A0AAU5YGK4-F1
#
_cell.length_a   1.000
_cell.length_b   1.000
_cell.length_c   1.000
_cell.angle_alpha   90.00
_cell.angle_beta   90.00
_cell.angle_gamma   90.00
#
_symmetry.space_group_name_H-M   'P 1'
#
loop_
_entity.id
_entity.type
_entity.pdbx_description
1 polymer ?
#
loop_
_entity_poly.entity_id
_entity_poly.type
_entity_poly.pdbx_seq_one_letter_code
_entity_poly.pdbx_strand_id
1 'polypeptide(L)'
;MTSHPIAENFGRWWLCCGKWRVLHAVPGTAVTVEGMREAIDSNMPIRARAACGLRRGWWMPGIASRLGRRRCTACCVALGIPPGQGTPANDTTRSST
;
A
#
# COMPACT_ATOMS: atom_id res chain seq x y z
N MET A 1 11.27 5.65 -3.43
CA MET A 1 9.84 5.42 -3.73
C MET A 1 9.51 3.96 -3.53
N THR A 2 8.62 3.62 -2.60
CA THR A 2 8.36 2.21 -2.26
C THR A 2 6.95 1.96 -1.76
N SER A 3 6.44 0.75 -2.05
CA SER A 3 5.17 0.23 -1.56
C SER A 3 5.33 -0.87 -0.50
N HIS A 4 6.56 -1.20 -0.09
CA HIS A 4 6.80 -2.24 0.92
C HIS A 4 6.80 -1.67 2.36
N PRO A 5 6.71 -2.54 3.39
CA PRO A 5 6.63 -2.13 4.78
C PRO A 5 7.95 -1.53 5.24
N ILE A 6 7.95 -0.22 5.47
CA ILE A 6 9.00 0.55 6.13
C ILE A 6 8.34 1.53 7.09
N ALA A 7 9.13 2.18 7.94
CA ALA A 7 8.62 3.14 8.92
C ALA A 7 7.79 4.26 8.26
N GLU A 8 8.27 4.80 7.14
CA GLU A 8 7.64 5.87 6.37
C GLU A 8 6.33 5.43 5.71
N ASN A 9 6.15 4.13 5.48
CA ASN A 9 4.90 3.53 5.02
C ASN A 9 4.03 2.99 6.18
N PHE A 10 4.37 3.34 7.43
CA PHE A 10 3.68 2.90 8.65
C PHE A 10 3.69 1.38 8.83
N GLY A 11 4.76 0.71 8.38
CA GLY A 11 4.87 -0.75 8.41
C GLY A 11 3.83 -1.46 7.54
N ARG A 12 3.31 -0.79 6.50
CA ARG A 12 2.28 -1.32 5.61
C ARG A 12 2.80 -1.53 4.19
N TRP A 13 2.26 -2.56 3.54
CA TRP A 13 2.26 -2.63 2.09
C TRP A 13 1.19 -1.69 1.54
N TRP A 14 1.51 -0.88 0.53
CA TRP A 14 0.53 -0.04 -0.15
C TRP A 14 0.21 -0.60 -1.53
N LEU A 15 -0.89 -1.35 -1.61
CA LEU A 15 -1.23 -2.23 -2.73
C LEU A 15 -2.51 -1.80 -3.46
N CYS A 16 -2.68 -2.29 -4.69
CA CYS A 16 -3.88 -2.08 -5.50
C CYS A 16 -4.77 -3.32 -5.50
N CYS A 17 -6.07 -3.15 -5.71
CA CYS A 17 -6.99 -4.24 -6.00
C CYS A 17 -8.02 -3.84 -7.07
N GLY A 18 -8.69 -4.83 -7.67
CA GLY A 18 -9.83 -4.61 -8.57
C GLY A 18 -9.50 -3.68 -9.75
N LYS A 19 -10.10 -2.48 -9.76
CA LYS A 19 -9.90 -1.46 -10.81
C LYS A 19 -8.70 -0.52 -10.57
N TRP A 20 -7.82 -0.83 -9.61
CA TRP A 20 -6.58 -0.08 -9.33
C TRP A 20 -6.78 1.43 -9.09
N ARG A 21 -7.92 1.80 -8.48
CA ARG A 21 -8.33 3.21 -8.30
C ARG A 21 -7.66 3.94 -7.14
N VAL A 22 -7.32 3.22 -6.08
CA VAL A 22 -6.72 3.75 -4.87
C VAL A 22 -5.70 2.76 -4.30
N LEU A 23 -4.75 3.27 -3.52
CA LEU A 23 -3.81 2.45 -2.74
C LEU A 23 -4.45 2.09 -1.39
N HIS A 24 -4.35 0.82 -1.02
CA HIS A 24 -4.79 0.32 0.27
C HIS A 24 -3.59 -0.12 1.11
N ALA A 25 -3.63 0.21 2.39
CA ALA A 25 -2.65 -0.25 3.34
C ALA A 25 -2.97 -1.68 3.79
N VAL A 26 -2.10 -2.64 3.51
CA VAL A 26 -2.14 -4.02 3.99
C VAL A 26 -1.06 -4.19 5.07
N PRO A 27 -1.35 -4.81 6.23
CA PRO A 27 -0.34 -5.03 7.27
C PRO A 27 0.92 -5.69 6.73
N GLY A 28 2.10 -5.20 7.14
CA GLY A 28 3.39 -5.80 6.73
C GLY A 28 3.50 -7.27 7.12
N THR A 29 2.92 -7.67 8.25
CA THR A 29 2.88 -9.06 8.72
C THR A 29 1.93 -9.96 7.93
N ALA A 30 1.02 -9.39 7.13
CA ALA A 30 0.06 -10.17 6.34
C ALA A 30 0.63 -10.64 5.00
N VAL A 31 1.80 -10.13 4.59
CA VAL A 31 2.42 -10.40 3.30
C VAL A 31 3.93 -10.43 3.45
N THR A 32 4.55 -11.57 3.16
CA THR A 32 6.02 -11.70 3.15
C THR A 32 6.61 -11.09 1.88
N VAL A 33 7.91 -10.75 1.91
CA VAL A 33 8.62 -10.22 0.74
C VAL A 33 8.67 -11.27 -0.36
N GLU A 34 8.96 -12.52 0.01
CA GLU A 34 9.04 -13.68 -0.88
C GLU A 34 7.67 -13.96 -1.52
N GLY A 35 6.60 -13.92 -0.72
CA GLY A 35 5.24 -14.10 -1.24
C GLY A 35 4.85 -12.99 -2.22
N MET A 36 5.24 -11.74 -1.96
CA MET A 36 5.03 -10.64 -2.90
C MET A 36 5.83 -10.81 -4.20
N ARG A 37 7.07 -11.32 -4.14
CA ARG A 37 7.86 -11.62 -5.33
C ARG A 37 7.20 -12.70 -6.17
N GLU A 38 6.83 -13.83 -5.56
CA GLU A 38 6.16 -14.94 -6.23
C GLU A 38 4.83 -14.50 -6.88
N ALA A 39 4.05 -13.67 -6.18
CA ALA A 39 2.82 -13.09 -6.70
C ALA A 39 3.04 -12.20 -7.94
N ILE A 40 4.13 -11.44 -7.97
CA ILE A 40 4.52 -10.64 -9.14
C ILE A 40 4.93 -11.57 -10.29
N ASP A 41 5.84 -12.51 -10.03
CA ASP A 41 6.40 -13.40 -11.04
C ASP A 41 5.34 -14.31 -11.67
N SER A 42 4.41 -14.80 -10.86
CA SER A 42 3.30 -15.66 -11.29
C SER A 42 2.10 -14.87 -11.82
N ASN A 43 2.14 -13.53 -11.78
CA ASN A 43 1.01 -12.65 -12.08
C ASN A 43 -0.28 -13.11 -11.35
N MET A 44 -0.19 -13.29 -10.03
CA MET A 44 -1.29 -13.72 -9.16
C MET A 44 -1.45 -12.76 -7.98
N PRO A 45 -2.68 -12.44 -7.54
CA PRO A 45 -2.87 -11.52 -6.42
C PRO A 45 -2.70 -12.23 -5.07
N ILE A 46 -2.16 -11.50 -4.08
CA ILE A 46 -2.10 -11.98 -2.70
C ILE A 46 -3.41 -11.72 -1.98
N ARG A 47 -3.95 -12.72 -1.30
CA ARG A 47 -5.16 -12.56 -0.48
C ARG A 47 -4.78 -12.05 0.89
N ALA A 48 -5.27 -10.87 1.24
CA ALA A 48 -5.08 -10.29 2.58
C ALA A 48 -6.23 -9.36 2.95
N ARG A 49 -6.21 -8.86 4.19
CA ARG A 49 -7.11 -7.81 4.67
C ARG A 49 -6.36 -6.49 4.76
N ALA A 50 -6.92 -5.44 4.16
CA ALA A 50 -6.42 -4.07 4.32
C ALA A 50 -6.85 -3.45 5.66
N ALA A 51 -6.19 -2.37 6.06
CA ALA A 51 -6.48 -1.60 7.26
C ALA A 51 -7.94 -1.07 7.28
N CYS A 52 -8.53 -0.78 6.12
CA CYS A 52 -9.94 -0.42 6.01
C CYS A 52 -10.92 -1.61 6.16
N GLY A 53 -10.43 -2.81 6.45
CA GLY A 53 -11.23 -4.03 6.61
C GLY A 53 -11.51 -4.81 5.32
N LEU A 54 -11.27 -4.21 4.15
CA LEU A 54 -11.52 -4.83 2.84
C LEU A 54 -10.67 -6.11 2.67
N ARG A 55 -11.32 -7.20 2.24
CA ARG A 55 -10.69 -8.49 1.91
C ARG A 55 -10.74 -8.72 0.40
N ARG A 56 -9.59 -8.68 -0.27
CA ARG A 56 -9.47 -8.85 -1.73
C ARG A 56 -8.12 -9.50 -2.07
N GLY A 57 -7.96 -9.80 -3.36
CA GLY A 57 -6.65 -10.04 -3.95
C GLY A 57 -5.93 -8.70 -4.19
N TRP A 58 -4.66 -8.63 -3.79
CA TRP A 58 -3.83 -7.45 -3.83
C TRP A 58 -2.68 -7.63 -4.80
N TRP A 59 -2.41 -6.57 -5.56
CA TRP A 59 -1.35 -6.50 -6.54
C TRP A 59 -0.33 -5.44 -6.16
N MET A 60 0.92 -5.70 -6.50
CA MET A 60 1.97 -4.68 -6.46
C MET A 60 1.65 -3.57 -7.45
N PRO A 61 1.48 -2.30 -7.02
CA PRO A 61 1.29 -1.19 -7.94
C PRO A 61 2.51 -0.99 -8.84
N GLY A 62 2.30 -0.61 -10.09
CA GLY A 62 3.37 -0.06 -10.94
C GLY A 62 3.82 1.32 -10.45
N ILE A 63 5.01 1.77 -10.89
CA ILE A 63 5.69 3.00 -10.43
C ILE A 63 4.77 4.23 -10.43
N ALA A 64 4.05 4.50 -11.53
CA ALA A 64 3.14 5.64 -11.62
C ALA A 64 2.02 5.63 -10.56
N SER A 65 1.52 4.43 -10.22
CA SER A 65 0.51 4.30 -9.16
C SER A 65 1.09 4.54 -7.78
N ARG A 66 2.36 4.17 -7.54
CA ARG A 66 3.04 4.43 -6.26
C ARG A 66 3.23 5.92 -6.00
N LEU A 67 3.36 6.73 -7.05
CA LEU A 67 3.55 8.17 -6.97
C LEU A 67 2.23 8.96 -6.90
N GLY A 68 1.30 8.70 -7.81
CA GLY A 68 0.17 9.60 -8.03
C GLY A 68 -1.19 9.05 -7.62
N ARG A 69 -1.30 7.76 -7.29
CA ARG A 69 -2.60 7.18 -6.97
C ARG A 69 -3.06 7.65 -5.58
N ARG A 70 -4.33 8.05 -5.45
CA ARG A 70 -4.91 8.40 -4.16
C ARG A 70 -4.81 7.24 -3.18
N ARG A 71 -4.49 7.53 -1.91
CA ARG A 71 -4.65 6.59 -0.80
C ARG A 71 -6.13 6.40 -0.49
N CYS A 72 -6.50 5.21 -0.06
CA CYS A 72 -7.83 4.94 0.46
C CYS A 72 -8.04 5.73 1.76
N THR A 73 -8.99 6.66 1.78
CA THR A 73 -9.30 7.50 2.95
C THR A 73 -9.60 6.66 4.20
N ALA A 74 -10.32 5.54 4.06
CA ALA A 74 -10.60 4.65 5.19
C ALA A 74 -9.34 3.96 5.74
N CYS A 75 -8.37 3.62 4.89
CA CYS A 75 -7.06 3.14 5.35
C CYS A 75 -6.30 4.25 6.08
N CYS A 76 -6.33 5.48 5.57
CA CYS A 76 -5.70 6.62 6.22
C CYS A 76 -6.28 6.88 7.62
N VAL A 77 -7.61 6.90 7.74
CA VAL A 77 -8.32 7.04 9.04
C VAL A 77 -7.94 5.91 10.00
N ALA A 78 -7.96 4.66 9.55
CA ALA A 78 -7.59 3.51 10.39
C ALA A 78 -6.13 3.52 10.86
N LEU A 79 -5.26 4.24 10.15
CA LEU A 79 -3.84 4.40 10.50
C LEU A 79 -3.55 5.71 11.24
N GLY A 80 -4.52 6.61 11.38
CA GLY A 80 -4.31 7.93 11.98
C GLY A 80 -3.45 8.87 11.13
N ILE A 81 -3.44 8.71 9.80
CA ILE A 81 -2.63 9.53 8.87
C ILE A 81 -3.52 10.37 7.96
N PRO A 82 -3.04 11.52 7.44
CA PRO A 82 -3.80 12.29 6.47
C PRO A 82 -4.01 11.51 5.17
N PRO A 83 -5.15 11.68 4.49
CA PRO A 83 -5.32 11.27 3.10
C PRO A 83 -4.33 12.00 2.19
N GLY A 84 -3.93 11.36 1.09
CA GLY A 84 -3.07 12.01 0.09
C GLY A 84 -2.85 11.15 -1.13
N GLN A 85 -1.88 11.53 -1.96
CA GLN A 85 -1.48 10.77 -3.14
C GLN A 85 -0.23 9.94 -2.85
N GLY A 86 -0.03 8.92 -3.67
CA GLY A 86 1.09 8.00 -3.59
C GLY A 86 1.15 7.21 -2.29
N THR A 87 2.20 6.42 -2.16
CA THR A 87 2.57 5.79 -0.88
C THR A 87 3.06 6.88 0.08
N PRO A 88 2.76 6.82 1.39
CA PRO A 88 3.20 7.83 2.34
C PRO A 88 4.71 8.09 2.36
N ALA A 89 5.53 7.08 2.05
CA ALA A 89 6.99 7.25 1.90
C ALA A 89 7.42 8.21 0.77
N ASN A 90 6.50 8.68 -0.08
CA ASN A 90 6.78 9.67 -1.12
C ASN A 90 6.30 11.08 -0.73
N ASP A 91 5.65 11.25 0.43
CA ASP A 91 5.31 12.58 0.93
C ASP A 91 6.63 13.26 1.33
N THR A 92 7.05 14.26 0.57
CA THR A 92 8.28 15.04 0.82
C THR A 92 8.18 15.96 2.02
N THR A 93 7.02 16.04 2.67
CA THR A 93 6.76 16.91 3.83
C THR A 93 7.12 16.23 5.15
N ARG A 94 8.34 15.71 5.27
CA ARG A 94 8.95 15.45 6.57
C ARG A 94 10.23 16.28 6.71
N SER A 95 10.06 17.60 6.69
CA SER A 95 11.01 18.52 7.30
C SER A 95 10.57 18.78 8.73
N SER A 96 11.47 18.45 9.65
CA SER A 96 11.63 19.05 10.98
C SER A 96 10.55 18.78 12.03
N THR A 97 10.88 17.94 13.01
CA THR A 97 10.80 18.35 14.42
C THR A 97 11.87 17.61 15.21
#